data_AF-A0AAD6SP23-F1
#
_entry.id   AF-A0AAD6SP23-F1
#
_cell.length_a   1.000
_cell.length_b   1.000
_cell.length_c   1.000
_cell.angle_alpha   90.00
_cell.angle_beta   90.00
_cell.angle_gamma   90.00
#
_symmetry.space_group_name_H-M   'P 1'
#
loop_
_entity.id
_entity.type
_entity.pdbx_description
1 polymer ?
#
loop_
_entity_poly.entity_id
_entity_poly.type
_entity_poly.pdbx_seq_one_letter_code
_entity_poly.pdbx_strand_id
1 'polypeptide(L)'
;MNPKSPALAQYDSEIGRMRKVLGDMLADREELREYLDGCRSLFSPLRGLRRLPAEVLCQIFTPFSRSFDSSDDNDLHRFGKSQLLRVSWVCARWHNIIMGTPALWSDISVALRYGSSSACLHQVLRRLNKTLERGARHSLKLSIVVEHIESQVAGEVLNVLAEHSDRWESVSLTIPLSLLECCAVSSGGLMSWSQSP
;
A
#
# COMPACT_ATOMS: atom_id res chain seq x y z
N MET A 1 -55.06 23.89 -55.61
CA MET A 1 -54.44 23.26 -54.42
C MET A 1 -53.97 21.88 -54.84
N ASN A 2 -52.65 21.63 -54.87
CA ASN A 2 -52.06 20.41 -55.43
C ASN A 2 -51.88 19.38 -54.29
N PRO A 3 -52.42 18.15 -54.39
CA PRO A 3 -52.25 17.15 -53.33
C PRO A 3 -50.76 16.79 -53.23
N LYS A 4 -50.16 16.99 -52.05
CA LYS A 4 -48.79 16.55 -51.79
C LYS A 4 -48.71 15.05 -52.08
N SER A 5 -47.80 14.66 -52.98
CA SER A 5 -47.58 13.25 -53.34
C SER A 5 -47.30 12.44 -52.07
N PRO A 6 -47.97 11.28 -51.85
CA PRO A 6 -47.82 10.47 -50.64
C PRO A 6 -46.36 10.04 -50.39
N ALA A 7 -45.55 9.95 -51.45
CA ALA A 7 -44.12 9.65 -51.36
C ALA A 7 -43.33 10.76 -50.64
N LEU A 8 -43.68 12.04 -50.83
CA LEU A 8 -43.02 13.16 -50.14
C LEU A 8 -43.31 13.14 -48.64
N ALA A 9 -44.56 12.84 -48.25
CA ALA A 9 -44.94 12.71 -46.85
C ALA A 9 -44.19 11.57 -46.14
N GLN A 10 -43.91 10.48 -46.86
CA GLN A 10 -43.11 9.37 -46.34
C GLN A 10 -41.65 9.78 -46.08
N TYR A 11 -41.01 10.47 -47.03
CA TYR A 11 -39.64 10.97 -46.84
C TYR A 11 -39.55 12.01 -45.72
N ASP A 12 -40.53 12.92 -45.61
CA ASP A 12 -40.59 13.91 -44.54
C ASP A 12 -40.69 13.23 -43.15
N SER A 13 -41.48 12.16 -43.04
CA SER A 13 -41.60 11.35 -41.83
C SER A 13 -40.26 10.68 -41.46
N GLU A 14 -39.58 10.11 -42.45
CA GLU A 14 -38.28 9.45 -42.23
C GLU A 14 -37.18 10.45 -41.87
N ILE A 15 -37.17 11.64 -42.49
CA ILE A 15 -36.28 12.75 -42.11
C ILE A 15 -36.57 13.19 -40.67
N GLY A 16 -37.85 13.27 -40.29
CA GLY A 16 -38.25 13.57 -38.91
C GLY A 16 -37.72 12.53 -37.92
N ARG A 17 -37.87 11.24 -38.26
CA ARG A 17 -37.36 10.12 -37.45
C ARG A 17 -35.84 10.18 -37.29
N MET A 18 -35.10 10.37 -38.39
CA MET A 18 -33.64 10.48 -38.37
C MET A 18 -33.16 11.70 -37.58
N ARG A 19 -33.83 12.85 -37.71
CA ARG A 19 -33.51 14.05 -36.92
C ARG A 19 -33.72 13.83 -35.43
N LYS A 20 -34.78 13.11 -35.05
CA LYS A 20 -35.02 12.76 -33.65
C LYS A 20 -33.90 11.88 -33.10
N VAL A 21 -33.56 10.79 -33.82
CA VAL A 21 -32.46 9.90 -33.41
C VAL A 21 -31.13 10.66 -33.29
N LEU A 22 -30.84 11.56 -34.22
CA LEU A 22 -29.64 12.40 -34.14
C LEU A 22 -29.67 13.33 -32.93
N GLY A 23 -30.82 13.92 -32.61
CA GLY A 23 -31.00 14.75 -31.43
C GLY A 23 -30.77 13.98 -30.14
N ASP A 24 -31.37 12.79 -30.03
CA ASP A 24 -31.21 11.90 -28.88
C ASP A 24 -29.74 11.50 -28.70
N MET A 25 -29.07 11.04 -29.78
CA MET A 25 -27.64 10.69 -29.75
C MET A 25 -26.72 11.87 -29.39
N LEU A 26 -27.05 13.10 -29.80
CA LEU A 26 -26.29 14.28 -29.44
C LEU A 26 -26.46 14.65 -27.96
N ALA A 27 -27.66 14.49 -27.42
CA ALA A 27 -27.93 14.68 -25.99
C ALA A 27 -27.15 13.66 -25.15
N ASP A 28 -27.22 12.38 -25.50
CA ASP A 28 -26.47 11.30 -24.83
C ASP A 28 -24.96 11.57 -24.86
N ARG A 29 -24.45 12.08 -25.99
CA ARG A 29 -23.03 12.43 -26.12
C ARG A 29 -22.64 13.58 -25.19
N GLU A 30 -23.49 14.59 -25.05
CA GLU A 30 -23.18 15.73 -24.19
C GLU A 30 -23.23 15.33 -22.71
N GLU A 31 -24.20 14.52 -22.30
CA GLU A 31 -24.27 13.97 -20.95
C GLU A 31 -23.01 13.16 -20.59
N LEU A 32 -22.58 12.26 -21.49
CA LEU A 32 -21.33 11.51 -21.32
C LEU A 32 -20.11 12.42 -21.25
N ARG A 33 -20.09 13.51 -22.03
CA ARG A 33 -18.99 14.48 -22.01
C ARG A 33 -18.92 15.22 -20.69
N GLU A 34 -20.05 15.70 -20.16
CA GLU A 34 -20.12 16.36 -18.86
C GLU A 34 -19.66 15.44 -17.74
N TYR A 35 -20.07 14.16 -17.77
CA TYR A 35 -19.59 13.14 -16.84
C TYR A 35 -18.06 12.97 -16.89
N LEU A 36 -17.51 12.84 -18.10
CA LEU A 36 -16.06 12.66 -18.29
C LEU A 36 -15.25 13.89 -17.87
N ASP A 37 -15.74 15.10 -18.15
CA ASP A 37 -15.09 16.34 -17.72
C ASP A 37 -15.15 16.50 -16.19
N GLY A 38 -16.27 16.10 -15.56
CA GLY A 38 -16.39 15.95 -14.12
C GLY A 38 -15.32 15.03 -13.55
N CYS A 39 -15.19 13.81 -14.08
CA CYS A 39 -14.11 12.89 -13.67
C CYS A 39 -12.73 13.51 -13.88
N ARG A 40 -12.47 14.12 -15.03
CA ARG A 40 -11.17 14.71 -15.37
C ARG A 40 -10.76 15.84 -14.41
N SER A 41 -11.74 16.61 -13.91
CA SER A 41 -11.52 17.62 -12.88
C SER A 41 -11.12 17.01 -11.53
N LEU A 42 -11.80 15.93 -11.11
CA LEU A 42 -11.48 15.18 -9.88
C LEU A 42 -10.08 14.56 -9.92
N PHE A 43 -9.62 14.14 -11.10
CA PHE A 43 -8.29 13.57 -11.32
C PHE A 43 -7.21 14.63 -11.62
N SER A 44 -7.55 15.91 -11.69
CA SER A 44 -6.60 17.01 -11.93
C SER A 44 -5.45 17.06 -10.89
N PRO A 45 -5.70 16.89 -9.58
CA PRO A 45 -4.64 16.82 -8.57
C PRO A 45 -3.71 15.61 -8.76
N LEU A 46 -4.26 14.45 -9.16
CA LEU A 46 -3.49 13.25 -9.49
C LEU A 46 -2.58 13.45 -10.71
N ARG A 47 -2.95 14.35 -11.62
CA ARG A 47 -2.10 14.75 -12.75
C ARG A 47 -0.88 15.55 -12.29
N GLY A 48 -1.02 16.38 -11.26
CA GLY A 48 0.10 17.08 -10.61
C GLY A 48 1.06 16.12 -9.92
N LEU A 49 0.54 15.12 -9.19
CA LEU A 49 1.34 14.07 -8.56
C LEU A 49 2.11 13.20 -9.59
N ARG A 50 1.56 13.02 -10.80
CA ARG A 50 2.27 12.39 -11.92
C ARG A 50 3.42 13.22 -12.49
N ARG A 51 3.59 14.49 -12.11
CA ARG A 51 4.70 15.35 -12.54
C ARG A 51 5.77 15.53 -11.49
N LEU A 52 5.51 15.12 -10.24
CA LEU A 52 6.53 15.17 -9.19
C LEU A 52 7.72 14.27 -9.55
N PRO A 53 8.95 14.65 -9.19
CA PRO A 53 10.11 13.77 -9.24
C PRO A 53 9.91 12.52 -8.36
N ALA A 54 10.65 11.45 -8.65
CA ALA A 54 10.52 10.20 -7.89
C ALA A 54 10.95 10.38 -6.43
N GLU A 55 11.93 11.24 -6.19
CA GLU A 55 12.50 11.55 -4.88
C GLU A 55 11.45 12.16 -3.95
N VAL A 56 10.64 13.09 -4.47
CA VAL A 56 9.55 13.73 -3.71
C VAL A 56 8.46 12.71 -3.39
N LEU A 57 8.12 11.84 -4.35
CA LEU A 57 7.16 10.75 -4.11
C LEU A 57 7.68 9.78 -3.04
N CYS A 58 8.97 9.42 -3.05
CA CYS A 58 9.58 8.60 -2.01
C CYS A 58 9.50 9.25 -0.62
N GLN A 59 9.71 10.57 -0.52
CA GLN A 59 9.53 11.30 0.74
C GLN A 59 8.07 11.24 1.22
N ILE A 60 7.10 11.37 0.32
CA ILE A 60 5.67 11.20 0.63
C ILE A 60 5.37 9.76 1.08
N PHE A 61 6.03 8.74 0.51
CA PHE A 61 5.82 7.34 0.86
C PHE A 61 6.49 6.92 2.17
N THR A 62 7.51 7.65 2.62
CA THR A 62 8.30 7.30 3.81
C THR A 62 7.46 7.17 5.08
N PRO A 63 6.51 8.07 5.41
CA PRO A 63 5.61 7.90 6.54
C PRO A 63 4.77 6.61 6.49
N PHE A 64 4.26 6.23 5.31
CA PHE A 64 3.49 4.99 5.12
C PHE A 64 4.33 3.72 5.26
N SER A 65 5.66 3.86 5.18
CA SER A 65 6.59 2.77 5.44
C SER A 65 6.79 2.51 6.93
N ARG A 66 6.54 3.52 7.80
CA ARG A 66 6.76 3.47 9.25
C ARG A 66 5.48 3.31 10.06
N SER A 67 4.32 3.58 9.46
CA SER A 67 3.06 3.63 10.17
C SER A 67 2.65 2.25 10.69
N PHE A 68 2.59 2.12 12.01
CA PHE A 68 1.72 1.14 12.65
C PHE A 68 0.29 1.64 12.49
N ASP A 69 -0.61 0.83 11.92
CA ASP A 69 -2.04 1.07 12.12
C ASP A 69 -2.33 0.81 13.61
N SER A 70 -2.40 1.89 14.38
CA SER A 70 -2.77 1.82 15.80
C SER A 70 -4.24 1.48 16.01
N SER A 71 -5.06 1.57 14.97
CA SER A 71 -6.52 1.46 15.02
C SER A 71 -7.09 0.11 14.59
N ASP A 72 -6.27 -0.80 14.07
CA ASP A 72 -6.74 -2.12 13.63
C ASP A 72 -6.37 -3.17 14.69
N ASP A 73 -7.37 -3.79 15.32
CA ASP A 73 -7.23 -4.89 16.28
C ASP A 73 -6.77 -6.19 15.62
N ASN A 74 -6.64 -6.21 14.29
CA ASN A 74 -6.19 -7.36 13.55
C ASN A 74 -4.66 -7.34 13.43
N ASP A 75 -3.98 -8.14 14.25
CA ASP A 75 -2.52 -8.20 14.32
C ASP A 75 -1.85 -8.38 12.96
N LEU A 76 -2.53 -9.05 12.02
CA LEU A 76 -2.07 -9.28 10.66
C LEU A 76 -1.81 -7.99 9.84
N HIS A 77 -2.49 -6.88 10.18
CA HIS A 77 -2.31 -5.58 9.51
C HIS A 77 -1.08 -4.81 10.00
N ARG A 78 -0.56 -5.19 11.19
CA ARG A 78 0.66 -4.61 11.78
C ARG A 78 1.94 -5.14 11.12
N PHE A 79 1.84 -6.19 10.32
CA PHE A 79 2.98 -6.79 9.63
C PHE A 79 3.00 -6.48 8.13
N GLY A 80 4.17 -6.01 7.66
CA GLY A 80 4.56 -6.10 6.25
C GLY A 80 4.11 -4.94 5.37
N LYS A 81 4.34 -3.70 5.82
CA LYS A 81 4.23 -2.51 4.95
C LYS A 81 2.85 -2.38 4.29
N SER A 82 1.79 -2.77 5.00
CA SER A 82 0.40 -2.83 4.50
C SER A 82 -0.08 -1.49 3.94
N GLN A 83 0.21 -0.40 4.65
CA GLN A 83 -0.09 0.96 4.23
C GLN A 83 0.67 1.37 2.97
N LEU A 84 1.98 1.12 2.93
CA LEU A 84 2.81 1.35 1.75
C LEU A 84 2.31 0.55 0.54
N LEU A 85 1.94 -0.72 0.75
CA LEU A 85 1.34 -1.57 -0.27
C LEU A 85 -0.01 -1.02 -0.73
N ARG A 86 -0.87 -0.54 0.16
CA ARG A 86 -2.17 0.08 -0.18
C ARG A 86 -1.98 1.29 -1.07
N VAL A 87 -1.02 2.16 -0.76
CA VAL A 87 -0.65 3.32 -1.57
C VAL A 87 -0.10 2.90 -2.95
N SER A 88 0.58 1.75 -3.04
CA SER A 88 1.09 1.25 -4.32
C SER A 88 0.01 0.97 -5.38
N TRP A 89 -1.24 0.72 -4.96
CA TRP A 89 -2.36 0.43 -5.87
C TRP A 89 -2.95 1.67 -6.57
N VAL A 90 -2.55 2.89 -6.19
CA VAL A 90 -3.13 4.13 -6.77
C VAL A 90 -2.83 4.25 -8.27
N CYS A 91 -1.59 3.99 -8.69
CA CYS A 91 -1.24 3.93 -10.11
C CYS A 91 0.06 3.16 -10.34
N ALA A 92 0.28 2.70 -11.58
CA ALA A 92 1.47 1.95 -11.97
C ALA A 92 2.79 2.69 -11.64
N ARG A 93 2.81 4.03 -11.72
CA ARG A 93 4.00 4.82 -11.37
C ARG A 93 4.33 4.70 -9.88
N TRP A 94 3.32 4.80 -9.00
CA TRP A 94 3.52 4.68 -7.56
C TRP A 94 3.94 3.27 -7.19
N HIS A 95 3.31 2.27 -7.79
CA HIS A 95 3.73 0.88 -7.67
C HIS A 95 5.21 0.69 -8.01
N ASN A 96 5.66 1.17 -9.17
CA ASN A 96 7.04 1.00 -9.61
C ASN A 96 8.04 1.72 -8.71
N ILE A 97 7.73 2.94 -8.25
CA ILE A 97 8.60 3.67 -7.32
C ILE A 97 8.68 2.92 -5.98
N ILE A 98 7.55 2.50 -5.42
CA ILE A 98 7.49 1.80 -4.14
C ILE A 98 8.25 0.46 -4.21
N MET A 99 8.00 -0.35 -5.25
CA MET A 99 8.67 -1.64 -5.41
C MET A 99 10.15 -1.50 -5.78
N GLY A 100 10.53 -0.44 -6.49
CA GLY A 100 11.91 -0.19 -6.94
C GLY A 100 12.78 0.60 -5.97
N THR A 101 12.27 1.00 -4.80
CA THR A 101 13.01 1.79 -3.81
C THR A 101 13.27 0.96 -2.54
N PRO A 102 14.43 0.28 -2.42
CA PRO A 102 14.73 -0.58 -1.27
C PRO A 102 14.63 0.12 0.08
N ALA A 103 15.00 1.41 0.15
CA ALA A 103 14.94 2.21 1.38
C ALA A 103 13.55 2.26 2.02
N LEU A 104 12.47 2.17 1.22
CA LEU A 104 11.09 2.13 1.74
C LEU A 104 10.76 0.80 2.45
N TRP A 105 11.55 -0.25 2.20
CA TRP A 105 11.39 -1.57 2.79
C TRP A 105 12.32 -1.84 3.97
N SER A 106 13.30 -0.95 4.20
CA SER A 106 14.37 -1.16 5.19
C SER A 106 14.01 -0.76 6.63
N ASP A 107 12.96 0.03 6.81
CA ASP A 107 12.47 0.45 8.12
C ASP A 107 11.35 -0.50 8.61
N ILE A 108 11.68 -1.52 9.37
CA ILE A 108 10.76 -2.60 9.72
C ILE A 108 10.26 -2.42 11.15
N SER A 109 8.96 -2.19 11.24
CA SER A 109 8.22 -2.03 12.47
C SER A 109 7.34 -3.25 12.69
N VAL A 110 7.56 -3.96 13.80
CA VAL A 110 6.87 -5.21 14.17
C VAL A 110 6.22 -5.04 15.53
N ALA A 111 4.92 -5.32 15.62
CA ALA A 111 4.19 -5.37 16.87
C ALA A 111 3.48 -6.73 16.99
N LEU A 112 3.96 -7.55 17.93
CA LEU A 112 3.45 -8.88 18.23
C LEU A 112 2.53 -8.77 19.46
N ARG A 113 1.21 -8.88 19.26
CA ARG A 113 0.19 -8.84 20.33
C ARG A 113 -0.68 -10.13 20.36
N TYR A 114 -1.51 -10.25 21.40
CA TYR A 114 -2.32 -11.43 21.72
C TYR A 114 -3.33 -11.79 20.62
N GLY A 115 -3.43 -13.08 20.25
CA GLY A 115 -4.46 -13.60 19.33
C GLY A 115 -3.92 -14.19 18.02
N SER A 116 -2.61 -14.15 17.80
CA SER A 116 -1.98 -14.72 16.61
C SER A 116 -1.97 -16.26 16.63
N SER A 117 -2.94 -16.90 15.98
CA SER A 117 -2.93 -18.34 15.67
C SER A 117 -1.69 -18.74 14.85
N SER A 118 -1.30 -20.01 14.87
CA SER A 118 -0.20 -20.54 14.01
C SER A 118 -0.40 -20.26 12.52
N ALA A 119 -1.65 -20.16 12.04
CA ALA A 119 -1.97 -19.74 10.67
C ALA A 119 -1.61 -18.26 10.41
N CYS A 120 -1.71 -17.41 11.43
CA CYS A 120 -1.29 -16.00 11.38
C CYS A 120 0.24 -15.91 11.24
N LEU A 121 0.98 -16.74 11.99
CA LEU A 121 2.45 -16.74 12.00
C LEU A 121 3.05 -17.00 10.60
N HIS A 122 2.56 -18.02 9.88
CA HIS A 122 3.07 -18.31 8.54
C HIS A 122 2.86 -17.13 7.57
N GLN A 123 1.73 -16.43 7.66
CA GLN A 123 1.46 -15.26 6.84
C GLN A 123 2.33 -14.06 7.23
N VAL A 124 2.57 -13.87 8.52
CA VAL A 124 3.49 -12.85 9.06
C VAL A 124 4.91 -13.10 8.54
N LEU A 125 5.45 -14.30 8.72
CA LEU A 125 6.79 -14.66 8.24
C LEU A 125 6.92 -14.49 6.74
N ARG A 126 5.90 -14.90 5.96
CA ARG A 126 5.89 -14.71 4.50
C ARG A 126 5.95 -13.23 4.11
N ARG A 127 5.22 -12.35 4.81
CA ARG A 127 5.25 -10.90 4.55
C ARG A 127 6.57 -10.27 4.98
N LEU A 128 7.12 -10.74 6.10
CA LEU A 128 8.41 -10.31 6.62
C LEU A 128 9.54 -10.65 5.65
N ASN A 129 9.63 -11.91 5.19
CA ASN A 129 10.63 -12.35 4.22
C ASN A 129 10.56 -11.51 2.93
N LYS A 130 9.35 -11.30 2.38
CA LYS A 130 9.19 -10.43 1.21
C LYS A 130 9.63 -8.99 1.46
N THR A 131 9.45 -8.48 2.69
CA THR A 131 9.89 -7.14 3.06
C THR A 131 11.42 -7.07 3.12
N LEU A 132 12.04 -8.08 3.73
CA LEU A 132 13.50 -8.21 3.83
C LEU A 132 14.18 -8.36 2.47
N GLU A 133 13.61 -9.21 1.58
CA GLU A 133 14.04 -9.39 0.19
C GLU A 133 14.02 -8.05 -0.57
N ARG A 134 12.94 -7.28 -0.43
CA ARG A 134 12.79 -5.97 -1.10
C ARG A 134 13.70 -4.89 -0.52
N GLY A 135 14.04 -4.98 0.77
CA GLY A 135 15.06 -4.15 1.39
C GLY A 135 16.47 -4.41 0.84
N ALA A 136 16.67 -5.51 0.11
CA ALA A 136 17.89 -5.85 -0.62
C ALA A 136 19.17 -5.83 0.23
N ARG A 137 20.07 -4.85 0.05
CA ARG A 137 21.30 -4.66 0.85
C ARG A 137 21.29 -3.38 1.68
N HIS A 138 20.14 -2.71 1.76
CA HIS A 138 20.06 -1.50 2.57
C HIS A 138 20.13 -1.82 4.06
N SER A 139 20.70 -0.89 4.82
CA SER A 139 20.73 -0.89 6.27
C SER A 139 19.32 -0.95 6.86
N LEU A 140 19.09 -1.90 7.77
CA LEU A 140 17.80 -2.16 8.39
C LEU A 140 17.66 -1.36 9.68
N LYS A 141 16.51 -0.71 9.82
CA LYS A 141 16.07 -0.09 11.08
C LYS A 141 14.92 -0.91 11.61
N LEU A 142 15.09 -1.52 12.77
CA LEU A 142 14.12 -2.43 13.36
C LEU A 142 13.51 -1.80 14.61
N SER A 143 12.18 -1.81 14.69
CA SER A 143 11.43 -1.47 15.90
C SER A 143 10.49 -2.61 16.21
N ILE A 144 10.79 -3.38 17.25
CA ILE A 144 10.04 -4.59 17.61
C ILE A 144 9.42 -4.39 18.98
N VAL A 145 8.10 -4.53 19.04
CA VAL A 145 7.32 -4.51 20.28
C VAL A 145 6.67 -5.87 20.45
N VAL A 146 6.93 -6.53 21.57
CA VAL A 146 6.36 -7.82 21.94
C VAL A 146 5.57 -7.64 23.22
N GLU A 147 4.26 -7.87 23.15
CA GLU A 147 3.35 -7.71 24.28
C GLU A 147 2.48 -8.97 24.38
N HIS A 148 2.58 -9.69 25.52
CA HIS A 148 1.67 -10.77 25.88
C HIS A 148 1.47 -11.88 24.82
N ILE A 149 2.52 -12.28 24.11
CA ILE A 149 2.50 -13.37 23.11
C ILE A 149 3.27 -14.61 23.61
N GLU A 150 2.94 -15.79 23.05
CA GLU A 150 3.70 -17.02 23.30
C GLU A 150 5.16 -16.87 22.81
N SER A 151 6.10 -17.27 23.67
CA SER A 151 7.54 -17.11 23.41
C SER A 151 8.03 -17.76 22.12
N GLN A 152 7.38 -18.84 21.68
CA GLN A 152 7.76 -19.55 20.44
C GLN A 152 7.53 -18.69 19.19
N VAL A 153 6.36 -18.05 19.09
CA VAL A 153 5.99 -17.19 17.94
C VAL A 153 6.94 -15.99 17.84
N ALA A 154 7.24 -15.36 18.99
CA ALA A 154 8.22 -14.29 19.05
C ALA A 154 9.62 -14.78 18.64
N GLY A 155 10.02 -15.98 19.11
CA GLY A 155 11.30 -16.60 18.76
C GLY A 155 11.47 -16.82 17.25
N GLU A 156 10.47 -17.34 16.55
CA GLU A 156 10.54 -17.57 15.11
C GLU A 156 10.69 -16.28 14.31
N VAL A 157 9.93 -15.23 14.66
CA VAL A 157 10.03 -13.91 14.02
C VAL A 157 11.40 -13.29 14.27
N LEU A 158 11.90 -13.36 15.51
CA LEU A 158 13.22 -12.85 15.88
C LEU A 158 14.34 -13.61 15.16
N ASN A 159 14.21 -14.92 14.99
CA ASN A 159 15.22 -15.73 14.29
C ASN A 159 15.35 -15.31 12.82
N VAL A 160 14.23 -15.14 12.10
CA VAL A 160 14.25 -14.66 10.70
C VAL A 160 14.86 -13.27 10.57
N LEU A 161 14.58 -12.38 11.53
CA LEU A 161 15.22 -11.07 11.56
C LEU A 161 16.73 -11.19 11.80
N ALA A 162 17.13 -12.06 12.75
CA ALA A 162 18.52 -12.26 13.14
C ALA A 162 19.37 -12.88 12.03
N GLU A 163 18.78 -13.67 11.12
CA GLU A 163 19.45 -14.14 9.89
C GLU A 163 19.97 -12.99 9.02
N HIS A 164 19.39 -11.80 9.13
CA HIS A 164 19.78 -10.59 8.40
C HIS A 164 20.47 -9.55 9.31
N SER A 165 21.05 -9.99 10.43
CA SER A 165 21.70 -9.14 11.44
C SER A 165 22.93 -8.39 10.93
N ASP A 166 23.56 -8.89 9.86
CA ASP A 166 24.67 -8.24 9.16
C ASP A 166 24.33 -6.86 8.61
N ARG A 167 23.04 -6.59 8.40
CA ARG A 167 22.53 -5.34 7.82
C ARG A 167 21.88 -4.41 8.85
N TRP A 168 21.87 -4.76 10.13
CA TRP A 168 21.19 -3.95 11.15
C TRP A 168 21.99 -2.67 11.43
N GLU A 169 21.35 -1.52 11.24
CA GLU A 169 21.92 -0.20 11.61
C GLU A 169 21.39 0.27 12.96
N SER A 170 20.11 0.02 13.24
CA SER A 170 19.49 0.38 14.51
C SER A 170 18.41 -0.63 14.88
N VAL A 171 18.40 -1.09 16.12
CA VAL A 171 17.39 -2.02 16.63
C VAL A 171 16.85 -1.50 17.95
N SER A 172 15.54 -1.34 18.02
CA SER A 172 14.80 -1.03 19.24
C SER A 172 13.92 -2.22 19.58
N LEU A 173 14.17 -2.86 20.73
CA LEU A 173 13.42 -4.01 21.23
C LEU A 173 12.68 -3.63 22.51
N THR A 174 11.35 -3.75 22.47
CA THR A 174 10.49 -3.68 23.66
C THR A 174 9.89 -5.06 23.87
N ILE A 175 10.53 -5.89 24.68
CA ILE A 175 10.15 -7.29 24.92
C ILE A 175 10.08 -7.62 26.41
N PRO A 176 9.28 -8.60 26.84
CA PRO A 176 9.30 -9.10 28.22
C PRO A 176 10.68 -9.70 28.56
N LEU A 177 11.11 -9.56 29.82
CA LEU A 177 12.42 -10.02 30.28
C LEU A 177 12.67 -11.52 30.03
N SER A 178 11.62 -12.34 29.97
CA SER A 178 11.72 -13.78 29.65
C SER A 178 12.23 -14.08 28.23
N LEU A 179 12.14 -13.12 27.30
CA LEU A 179 12.62 -13.29 25.92
C LEU A 179 14.05 -12.76 25.71
N LEU A 180 14.60 -12.02 26.67
CA LEU A 180 15.97 -11.50 26.60
C LEU A 180 17.01 -12.64 26.60
N GLU A 181 16.74 -13.75 27.28
CA GLU A 181 17.60 -14.95 27.28
C GLU A 181 17.72 -15.57 25.89
N CYS A 182 16.69 -15.47 25.05
CA CYS A 182 16.70 -15.97 23.67
C CYS A 182 17.51 -15.07 22.72
N CYS A 183 17.54 -13.75 22.97
CA CYS A 183 18.25 -12.78 22.13
C CYS A 183 19.76 -12.72 22.43
N ALA A 184 20.19 -13.07 23.65
CA ALA A 184 21.60 -13.07 24.05
C ALA A 184 22.43 -14.14 23.34
N VAL A 185 21.78 -15.20 22.83
CA VAL A 185 22.45 -16.31 22.14
C VAL A 185 22.75 -15.97 20.67
N SER A 186 22.02 -15.03 20.06
CA SER A 186 22.05 -14.79 18.61
C SER A 186 22.85 -13.56 18.16
N SER A 187 23.30 -12.68 19.06
CA SER A 187 24.02 -11.46 18.68
C SER A 187 25.39 -11.33 19.37
N GLY A 188 26.42 -11.87 18.73
CA GLY A 188 27.84 -11.59 19.03
C GLY A 188 28.31 -10.20 18.59
N GLY A 189 27.46 -9.18 18.71
CA GLY A 189 27.73 -7.81 18.24
C GLY A 189 27.11 -6.78 19.16
N LEU A 190 27.95 -5.91 19.73
CA LEU A 190 27.62 -4.87 20.72
C LEU A 190 26.30 -4.14 20.42
N MET A 191 25.33 -4.24 21.33
CA MET A 191 24.15 -3.38 21.37
C MET A 191 24.24 -2.41 22.55
N SER A 192 24.17 -1.11 22.25
CA SER A 192 23.96 -0.07 23.26
C SER A 192 22.49 -0.06 23.66
N TRP A 193 22.18 -0.47 24.89
CA TRP A 193 20.84 -0.38 25.46
C TRP A 193 20.57 1.06 25.89
N SER A 194 19.57 1.72 25.30
CA SER A 194 18.95 2.90 25.91
C SER A 194 17.63 2.48 26.55
N GLN A 195 17.62 2.40 27.88
CA GLN A 195 16.37 2.32 28.65
C GLN A 195 15.66 3.68 28.57
N SER A 196 14.36 3.67 28.28
CA SER A 196 13.47 4.79 28.63
C SER A 196 12.65 4.39 29.86
N PRO A 197 12.36 5.37 30.75
CA PRO A 197 11.89 5.13 32.12
C PRO A 197 10.48 4.53 32.22
#